data_AF-A0A7R9DL99-F1
#
_entry.id   AF-A0A7R9DL99-F1
#
_cell.length_a   1.000
_cell.length_b   1.000
_cell.length_c   1.000
_cell.angle_alpha   90.00
_cell.angle_beta   90.00
_cell.angle_gamma   90.00
#
_symmetry.space_group_name_H-M   'P 1'
#
loop_
_entity.id
_entity.type
_entity.pdbx_description
1 polymer ?
#
loop_
_entity_poly.entity_id
_entity_poly.type
_entity_poly.pdbx_seq_one_letter_code
_entity_poly.pdbx_strand_id
1 'polypeptide(L)'
;IRNVLVLFCAIMTEHKILFHSKSYNRLTEGCRALTALMFPFRYSHVYIPLLPAALVEVLSTPTPFIMGVHSSLKTDIAELMDVIVADLDGGAIMVPDGVSLPLLPEPLLSHSQEALSMVLQPELSCADHAFPPSNLRLTLRMTQPAMLDKEIRAIFMRMFAQLLQGYRSCLTIIRIHPRPIITFHKAAFLGERTLLDCDFTTRVLDCMFFTSFVCERGPPWRPCDVWDELYSSMSDQLRLEAQDPHKVLLHIQELAQQLYTNENPNPQPYVQKILKPPDGAFARIHQPPLPTINTGQVQAIIDEGLAKNNLNSRLQSLRPVQPRIVPIGLHISTIHDLRHIVSNSARRLEVLKNCINCIFENKISDARKTFPAVLRALKSKAARLALCTELAQHVLGNKAMLEHQQFDLVVRLMNCALQDDSAMDEHGVAAALLPLATAFCRKLCTGVIQFAYTCIQEHNVWQNQQFWEAAFYQDVQRDIKALYLPRVVDTSPSSRHSYNTMLSPVSPRENKEFPWKDRRSGFARAQEPSALEIAAEQMRVWPALDQDKGPAMWRSPKTQLGTASLSESSLATMKSNDITNDNVTIT
;
A
#
# COMPACT_ATOMS: atom_id res chain seq x y z
N ILE A 1 4.89 26.26 -11.06
CA ILE A 1 4.33 24.88 -11.09
C ILE A 1 5.41 23.84 -11.38
N ARG A 2 5.99 23.81 -12.59
CA ARG A 2 7.03 22.81 -12.97
C ARG A 2 8.13 22.61 -11.92
N ASN A 3 8.71 23.72 -11.45
CA ASN A 3 9.79 23.66 -10.46
C ASN A 3 9.34 22.97 -9.15
N VAL A 4 8.16 23.31 -8.64
CA VAL A 4 7.61 22.68 -7.43
C VAL A 4 7.41 21.18 -7.64
N LEU A 5 6.92 20.75 -8.80
CA LEU A 5 6.77 19.32 -9.11
C LEU A 5 8.11 18.60 -9.21
N VAL A 6 9.15 19.23 -9.76
CA VAL A 6 10.52 18.67 -9.79
C VAL A 6 11.07 18.52 -8.38
N LEU A 7 10.97 19.55 -7.53
CA LEU A 7 11.38 19.45 -6.12
C LEU A 7 10.57 18.41 -5.35
N PHE A 8 9.28 18.32 -5.63
CA PHE A 8 8.42 17.29 -5.07
C PHE A 8 8.88 15.89 -5.50
N CYS A 9 9.20 15.67 -6.77
CA CYS A 9 9.75 14.40 -7.20
C CYS A 9 11.07 14.09 -6.49
N ALA A 10 11.92 15.10 -6.28
CA ALA A 10 13.20 14.95 -5.60
C ALA A 10 13.04 14.52 -4.14
N ILE A 11 12.12 15.13 -3.39
CA ILE A 11 11.88 14.76 -1.99
C ILE A 11 11.24 13.37 -1.87
N MET A 12 10.32 13.05 -2.79
CA MET A 12 9.65 11.75 -2.82
C MET A 12 10.56 10.59 -3.23
N THR A 13 11.72 10.88 -3.80
CA THR A 13 12.74 9.89 -4.19
C THR A 13 14.01 10.01 -3.35
N GLU A 14 13.90 10.68 -2.19
CA GLU A 14 14.95 10.81 -1.17
C GLU A 14 16.27 11.40 -1.70
N HIS A 15 16.21 12.39 -2.60
CA HIS A 15 17.40 13.14 -2.99
C HIS A 15 17.80 14.18 -1.94
N LYS A 16 19.06 14.62 -2.01
CA LYS A 16 19.59 15.75 -1.23
C LYS A 16 19.07 17.06 -1.83
N ILE A 17 18.37 17.86 -1.04
CA ILE A 17 17.75 19.12 -1.49
C ILE A 17 18.33 20.27 -0.67
N LEU A 18 18.89 21.25 -1.37
CA LEU A 18 19.45 22.45 -0.79
C LEU A 18 18.69 23.69 -1.27
N PHE A 19 18.00 24.36 -0.36
CA PHE A 19 17.40 25.66 -0.60
C PHE A 19 18.44 26.77 -0.45
N HIS A 20 18.41 27.74 -1.34
CA HIS A 20 19.33 28.86 -1.36
C HIS A 20 18.56 30.18 -1.52
N SER A 21 18.81 31.14 -0.62
CA SER A 21 18.22 32.48 -0.66
C SER A 21 19.00 33.47 0.21
N LYS A 22 18.90 34.76 -0.10
CA LYS A 22 19.29 35.88 0.77
C LYS A 22 18.33 36.08 1.95
N SER A 23 17.12 35.52 1.87
CA SER A 23 16.09 35.65 2.90
C SER A 23 15.98 34.38 3.73
N TYR A 24 16.33 34.46 5.01
CA TYR A 24 16.14 33.35 5.95
C TYR A 24 14.67 32.90 6.06
N ASN A 25 13.72 33.83 5.98
CA ASN A 25 12.29 33.49 5.98
C ASN A 25 11.92 32.65 4.74
N ARG A 26 12.45 32.97 3.55
CA ARG A 26 12.18 32.15 2.36
C ARG A 26 12.78 30.75 2.50
N LEU A 27 13.96 30.62 3.10
CA LEU A 27 14.57 29.31 3.38
C LEU A 27 13.68 28.47 4.32
N THR A 28 13.26 29.05 5.44
CA THR A 28 12.42 28.31 6.41
C THR A 28 11.07 27.94 5.83
N GLU A 29 10.40 28.88 5.17
CA GLU A 29 9.08 28.62 4.58
C GLU A 29 9.17 27.68 3.37
N GLY A 30 10.22 27.76 2.55
CA GLY A 30 10.44 26.85 1.43
C GLY A 30 10.64 25.40 1.86
N CYS A 31 11.51 25.17 2.87
CA CYS A 31 11.72 23.85 3.46
C CYS A 31 10.42 23.30 4.07
N ARG A 32 9.73 24.14 4.86
CA ARG A 32 8.47 23.77 5.51
C ARG A 32 7.39 23.44 4.50
N ALA A 33 7.23 24.26 3.45
CA ALA A 33 6.25 24.04 2.40
C ALA A 33 6.50 22.70 1.70
N LEU A 34 7.75 22.41 1.31
CA LEU A 34 8.08 21.14 0.65
C LEU A 34 7.73 19.92 1.51
N THR A 35 8.07 19.95 2.81
CA THR A 35 7.69 18.86 3.74
C THR A 35 6.18 18.75 3.95
N ALA A 36 5.44 19.88 3.93
CA ALA A 36 3.99 19.88 4.07
C ALA A 36 3.29 19.23 2.86
N LEU A 37 3.87 19.33 1.65
CA LEU A 37 3.34 18.68 0.45
C LEU A 37 3.48 17.14 0.47
N MET A 38 4.28 16.58 1.39
CA MET A 38 4.46 15.13 1.50
C MET A 38 3.29 14.41 2.18
N PHE A 39 2.39 15.12 2.87
CA PHE A 39 1.28 14.49 3.59
C PHE A 39 0.47 13.60 2.61
N PRO A 40 0.25 12.30 2.92
CA PRO A 40 0.21 11.67 4.25
C PRO A 40 1.55 11.12 4.78
N PHE A 41 2.64 11.25 4.03
CA PHE A 41 3.97 10.83 4.44
C PHE A 41 4.60 11.84 5.40
N ARG A 42 5.56 11.36 6.21
CA ARG A 42 6.40 12.19 7.06
C ARG A 42 7.84 12.06 6.62
N TYR A 43 8.49 13.20 6.41
CA TYR A 43 9.92 13.24 6.14
C TYR A 43 10.71 12.65 7.32
N SER A 44 11.63 11.73 7.04
CA SER A 44 12.34 10.94 8.05
C SER A 44 13.86 11.19 8.10
N HIS A 45 14.38 12.05 7.22
CA HIS A 45 15.82 12.31 7.11
C HIS A 45 16.23 13.65 7.72
N VAL A 46 17.47 14.08 7.48
CA VAL A 46 18.04 15.30 8.04
C VAL A 46 17.30 16.54 7.53
N TYR A 47 16.77 17.35 8.45
CA TYR A 47 16.02 18.57 8.15
C TYR A 47 16.63 19.77 8.90
N ILE A 48 17.34 20.64 8.17
CA ILE A 48 18.02 21.83 8.72
C ILE A 48 17.68 23.05 7.86
N PRO A 49 16.52 23.71 8.06
CA PRO A 49 16.07 24.81 7.21
C PRO A 49 17.00 26.02 7.15
N LEU A 50 17.84 26.18 8.18
CA LEU A 50 18.85 27.21 8.29
C LEU A 50 20.16 26.55 8.73
N LEU A 51 21.02 26.23 7.77
CA LEU A 51 22.34 25.67 8.02
C LEU A 51 23.33 26.79 8.38
N PRO A 52 23.92 26.78 9.59
CA PRO A 52 24.97 27.74 9.94
C PRO A 52 26.21 27.55 9.07
N ALA A 53 26.92 28.64 8.77
CA ALA A 53 28.14 28.60 7.96
C ALA A 53 29.22 27.66 8.52
N ALA A 54 29.34 27.58 9.86
CA ALA A 54 30.28 26.68 10.53
C ALA A 54 29.99 25.18 10.31
N LEU A 55 28.81 24.83 9.75
CA LEU A 55 28.39 23.45 9.46
C LEU A 55 28.22 23.20 7.97
N VAL A 56 28.81 24.03 7.10
CA VAL A 56 28.69 23.87 5.63
C VAL A 56 29.22 22.51 5.15
N GLU A 57 30.19 21.94 5.86
CA GLU A 57 30.76 20.61 5.62
C GLU A 57 29.72 19.48 5.66
N VAL A 58 28.61 19.69 6.39
CA VAL A 58 27.53 18.71 6.50
C VAL A 58 26.82 18.48 5.16
N LEU A 59 26.92 19.41 4.20
CA LEU A 59 26.37 19.26 2.86
C LEU A 59 26.94 18.05 2.10
N SER A 60 28.14 17.58 2.47
CA SER A 60 28.79 16.40 1.87
C SER A 60 28.33 15.06 2.48
N THR A 61 27.40 15.06 3.44
CA THR A 61 26.87 13.82 4.04
C THR A 61 26.29 12.88 2.98
N PRO A 62 26.48 11.55 3.06
CA PRO A 62 25.91 10.61 2.10
C PRO A 62 24.38 10.45 2.24
N THR A 63 23.80 10.86 3.37
CA THR A 63 22.37 10.70 3.65
C THR A 63 21.52 11.75 2.93
N PRO A 64 20.28 11.42 2.52
CA PRO A 64 19.31 12.41 2.06
C PRO A 64 19.11 13.54 3.08
N PHE A 65 18.84 14.75 2.61
CA PHE A 65 18.56 15.89 3.49
C PHE A 65 17.71 16.96 2.81
N ILE A 66 17.11 17.81 3.64
CA ILE A 66 16.56 19.11 3.27
C ILE A 66 17.29 20.15 4.11
N MET A 67 18.06 21.02 3.46
CA MET A 67 18.78 22.09 4.13
C MET A 67 18.53 23.43 3.45
N GLY A 68 18.70 24.52 4.18
CA GLY A 68 18.67 25.88 3.62
C GLY A 68 19.94 26.65 3.94
N VAL A 69 20.54 27.30 2.94
CA VAL A 69 21.77 28.09 3.08
C VAL A 69 21.59 29.51 2.59
N HIS A 70 22.24 30.44 3.29
CA HIS A 70 22.27 31.84 2.88
C HIS A 70 23.16 32.03 1.65
N SER A 71 22.80 32.98 0.79
CA SER A 71 23.52 33.22 -0.48
C SER A 71 24.98 33.63 -0.39
N SER A 72 25.45 34.00 0.80
CA SER A 72 26.88 34.25 1.04
C SER A 72 27.75 33.00 0.88
N LEU A 73 27.18 31.79 0.99
CA LEU A 73 27.89 30.52 0.94
C LEU A 73 27.90 29.88 -0.47
N LYS A 74 27.61 30.66 -1.52
CA LYS A 74 27.44 30.14 -2.89
C LYS A 74 28.66 29.40 -3.44
N THR A 75 29.87 29.80 -3.05
CA THR A 75 31.13 29.17 -3.49
C THR A 75 31.20 27.72 -3.06
N ASP A 76 30.79 27.41 -1.84
CA ASP A 76 30.86 26.07 -1.26
C ASP A 76 29.81 25.12 -1.88
N ILE A 77 28.73 25.68 -2.45
CA ILE A 77 27.66 24.92 -3.12
C ILE A 77 28.11 24.40 -4.49
N ALA A 78 29.00 25.11 -5.18
CA ALA A 78 29.37 24.80 -6.57
C ALA A 78 30.13 23.46 -6.71
N GLU A 79 30.68 22.95 -5.61
CA GLU A 79 31.46 21.70 -5.57
C GLU A 79 30.59 20.46 -5.35
N LEU A 80 29.28 20.63 -5.07
CA LEU A 80 28.37 19.54 -4.76
C LEU A 80 27.82 18.88 -6.03
N MET A 81 28.19 17.61 -6.26
CA MET A 81 27.85 16.87 -7.49
C MET A 81 26.54 16.07 -7.41
N ASP A 82 25.99 15.90 -6.20
CA ASP A 82 24.81 15.06 -5.95
C ASP A 82 23.68 15.76 -5.18
N VAL A 83 23.73 17.09 -5.10
CA VAL A 83 22.76 17.93 -4.38
C VAL A 83 21.91 18.72 -5.37
N ILE A 84 20.59 18.58 -5.26
CA ILE A 84 19.63 19.36 -6.04
C ILE A 84 19.45 20.72 -5.37
N VAL A 85 19.79 21.80 -6.08
CA VAL A 85 19.76 23.16 -5.53
C VAL A 85 18.51 23.90 -5.99
N ALA A 86 17.74 24.41 -5.04
CA ALA A 86 16.58 25.28 -5.25
C ALA A 86 16.96 26.73 -4.93
N ASP A 87 17.23 27.53 -5.97
CA ASP A 87 17.44 28.97 -5.85
C ASP A 87 16.09 29.69 -5.75
N LEU A 88 15.72 30.11 -4.54
CA LEU A 88 14.46 30.78 -4.26
C LEU A 88 14.46 32.26 -4.68
N ASP A 89 15.64 32.85 -4.93
CA ASP A 89 15.74 34.24 -5.37
C ASP A 89 15.74 34.34 -6.90
N GLY A 90 16.41 33.42 -7.57
CA GLY A 90 16.40 33.27 -9.03
C GLY A 90 15.19 32.50 -9.57
N GLY A 91 14.48 31.76 -8.71
CA GLY A 91 13.32 30.96 -9.11
C GLY A 91 13.69 29.74 -9.96
N ALA A 92 14.89 29.17 -9.78
CA ALA A 92 15.44 28.10 -10.59
C ALA A 92 15.75 26.84 -9.75
N ILE A 93 15.73 25.68 -10.40
CA ILE A 93 16.19 24.42 -9.81
C ILE A 93 17.34 23.89 -10.65
N MET A 94 18.43 23.54 -9.99
CA MET A 94 19.60 22.93 -10.58
C MET A 94 19.64 21.46 -10.15
N VAL A 95 19.47 20.56 -11.11
CA VAL A 95 19.66 19.12 -10.92
C VAL A 95 21.03 18.77 -11.52
N PRO A 96 21.98 18.23 -10.75
CA PRO A 96 23.28 17.83 -11.29
C PRO A 96 23.17 16.73 -12.34
N ASP A 97 24.05 16.73 -13.35
CA ASP A 97 24.01 15.77 -14.48
C ASP A 97 24.11 14.30 -14.05
N GLY A 98 24.80 14.03 -12.93
CA GLY A 98 24.94 12.68 -12.37
C GLY A 98 23.70 12.18 -11.62
N VAL A 99 22.68 13.02 -11.42
CA VAL A 99 21.48 12.70 -10.63
C VAL A 99 20.34 12.32 -11.56
N SER A 100 20.00 11.03 -11.59
CA SER A 100 18.78 10.54 -12.23
C SER A 100 17.57 10.81 -11.33
N LEU A 101 16.77 11.82 -11.68
CA LEU A 101 15.54 12.20 -11.00
C LEU A 101 14.31 11.70 -11.76
N PRO A 102 13.69 10.57 -11.35
CA PRO A 102 12.47 10.11 -11.99
C PRO A 102 11.30 11.03 -11.63
N LEU A 103 10.45 11.30 -12.62
CA LEU A 103 9.28 12.16 -12.47
C LEU A 103 8.01 11.34 -12.21
N LEU A 104 6.96 12.01 -11.73
CA LEU A 104 5.63 11.41 -11.59
C LEU A 104 5.18 10.72 -12.89
N PRO A 105 4.56 9.52 -12.82
CA PRO A 105 4.06 8.83 -14.00
C PRO A 105 2.89 9.58 -14.64
N GLU A 106 2.72 9.43 -15.95
CA GLU A 106 1.48 9.87 -16.61
C GLU A 106 0.32 8.89 -16.34
N PRO A 107 -0.94 9.37 -16.25
CA PRO A 107 -1.39 10.77 -16.42
C PRO A 107 -1.31 11.62 -15.13
N LEU A 108 -0.68 11.11 -14.06
CA LEU A 108 -0.68 11.78 -12.75
C LEU A 108 0.06 13.12 -12.77
N LEU A 109 1.14 13.21 -13.54
CA LEU A 109 1.91 14.43 -13.73
C LEU A 109 1.07 15.52 -14.41
N SER A 110 0.51 15.22 -15.58
CA SER A 110 -0.34 16.16 -16.33
C SER A 110 -1.56 16.61 -15.51
N HIS A 111 -2.29 15.68 -14.89
CA HIS A 111 -3.43 16.03 -14.04
C HIS A 111 -3.04 16.93 -12.86
N SER A 112 -1.88 16.69 -12.23
CA SER A 112 -1.40 17.53 -11.13
C SER A 112 -1.03 18.94 -11.62
N GLN A 113 -0.43 19.06 -12.80
CA GLN A 113 -0.10 20.34 -13.43
C GLN A 113 -1.36 21.14 -13.77
N GLU A 114 -2.37 20.50 -14.34
CA GLU A 114 -3.66 21.11 -14.68
C GLU A 114 -4.37 21.58 -13.41
N ALA A 115 -4.45 20.74 -12.38
CA ALA A 115 -5.07 21.10 -11.10
C ALA A 115 -4.37 22.28 -10.42
N LEU A 116 -3.02 22.29 -10.41
CA LEU A 116 -2.25 23.43 -9.89
C LEU A 116 -2.48 24.69 -10.72
N SER A 117 -2.61 24.58 -12.04
CA SER A 117 -2.87 25.73 -12.92
C SER A 117 -4.27 26.30 -12.68
N MET A 118 -5.28 25.45 -12.50
CA MET A 118 -6.65 25.88 -12.19
C MET A 118 -6.72 26.68 -10.88
N VAL A 119 -5.94 26.29 -9.87
CA VAL A 119 -5.94 26.94 -8.54
C VAL A 119 -5.06 28.19 -8.50
N LEU A 120 -3.85 28.14 -9.09
CA LEU A 120 -2.88 29.23 -9.01
C LEU A 120 -3.13 30.34 -10.03
N GLN A 121 -3.78 30.02 -11.14
CA GLN A 121 -4.02 30.92 -12.27
C GLN A 121 -5.44 30.73 -12.80
N PRO A 122 -6.47 30.94 -11.95
CA PRO A 122 -7.86 30.69 -12.34
C PRO A 122 -8.30 31.55 -13.53
N GLU A 123 -7.65 32.70 -13.77
CA GLU A 123 -7.94 33.60 -14.89
C GLU A 123 -7.66 32.95 -16.26
N LEU A 124 -6.70 32.02 -16.32
CA LEU A 124 -6.35 31.34 -17.58
C LEU A 124 -7.47 30.45 -18.10
N SER A 125 -8.33 29.93 -17.21
CA SER A 125 -9.46 29.06 -17.58
C SER A 125 -10.49 29.75 -18.48
N CYS A 126 -10.52 31.07 -18.50
CA CYS A 126 -11.41 31.88 -19.34
C CYS A 126 -10.69 32.92 -20.18
N ALA A 127 -9.36 32.82 -20.32
CA ALA A 127 -8.58 33.78 -21.09
C ALA A 127 -9.06 33.89 -22.55
N ASP A 128 -9.58 32.79 -23.10
CA ASP A 128 -10.11 32.73 -24.47
C ASP A 128 -11.57 33.21 -24.60
N HIS A 129 -12.26 33.45 -23.49
CA HIS A 129 -13.65 33.89 -23.51
C HIS A 129 -13.73 35.42 -23.63
N ALA A 130 -14.17 35.92 -24.79
CA ALA A 130 -14.37 37.35 -25.02
C ALA A 130 -15.35 38.01 -24.01
N PHE A 131 -16.32 37.23 -23.51
CA PHE A 131 -17.28 37.63 -22.47
C PHE A 131 -17.39 36.53 -21.40
N PRO A 132 -16.60 36.58 -20.32
CA PRO A 132 -16.65 35.56 -19.28
C PRO A 132 -18.02 35.59 -18.56
N PRO A 133 -18.67 34.44 -18.35
CA PRO A 133 -19.99 34.39 -17.73
C PRO A 133 -19.93 34.80 -16.24
N SER A 134 -20.97 35.50 -15.76
CA SER A 134 -20.97 36.17 -14.44
C SER A 134 -20.76 35.25 -13.24
N ASN A 135 -21.12 33.97 -13.37
CA ASN A 135 -20.87 32.91 -12.38
C ASN A 135 -19.38 32.60 -12.21
N LEU A 136 -18.58 32.70 -13.28
CA LEU A 136 -17.14 32.45 -13.26
C LEU A 136 -16.36 33.57 -12.53
N ARG A 137 -16.89 34.79 -12.54
CA ARG A 137 -16.34 35.91 -11.75
C ARG A 137 -16.47 35.72 -10.23
N LEU A 138 -17.40 34.88 -9.77
CA LEU A 138 -17.58 34.59 -8.35
C LEU A 138 -16.63 33.48 -7.86
N THR A 139 -16.29 32.52 -8.72
CA THR A 139 -15.23 31.52 -8.50
C THR A 139 -13.82 32.09 -8.64
N LEU A 140 -13.66 33.16 -9.42
CA LEU A 140 -12.42 33.96 -9.54
C LEU A 140 -12.13 34.87 -8.33
N ARG A 141 -12.91 34.78 -7.25
CA ARG A 141 -12.57 35.51 -6.02
C ARG A 141 -11.22 35.02 -5.53
N MET A 142 -10.24 35.91 -5.51
CA MET A 142 -8.89 35.71 -4.94
C MET A 142 -9.01 34.88 -3.65
N THR A 143 -8.63 33.61 -3.73
CA THR A 143 -8.64 32.72 -2.58
C THR A 143 -7.73 33.33 -1.54
N GLN A 144 -8.19 33.49 -0.29
CA GLN A 144 -7.33 34.02 0.77
C GLN A 144 -6.04 33.19 0.83
N PRO A 145 -4.85 33.78 1.08
CA PRO A 145 -3.59 33.04 1.05
C PRO A 145 -3.58 31.77 1.91
N ALA A 146 -4.27 31.81 3.06
CA ALA A 146 -4.42 30.66 3.95
C ALA A 146 -5.26 29.52 3.35
N MET A 147 -6.22 29.84 2.49
CA MET A 147 -7.03 28.85 1.79
C MET A 147 -6.33 28.34 0.53
N LEU A 148 -5.63 29.21 -0.21
CA LEU A 148 -4.83 28.81 -1.38
C LEU A 148 -3.80 27.73 -1.00
N ASP A 149 -3.14 27.88 0.15
CA ASP A 149 -2.28 26.85 0.74
C ASP A 149 -2.99 25.50 0.90
N LYS A 150 -4.26 25.49 1.35
CA LYS A 150 -5.03 24.25 1.49
C LYS A 150 -5.42 23.64 0.16
N GLU A 151 -5.76 24.46 -0.84
CA GLU A 151 -6.07 23.98 -2.20
C GLU A 151 -4.84 23.29 -2.82
N ILE A 152 -3.66 23.89 -2.66
CA ILE A 152 -2.41 23.29 -3.13
C ILE A 152 -2.18 21.94 -2.42
N ARG A 153 -2.24 21.88 -1.09
CA ARG A 153 -2.05 20.62 -0.35
C ARG A 153 -3.10 19.56 -0.72
N ALA A 154 -4.35 19.97 -0.93
CA ALA A 154 -5.43 19.10 -1.38
C ALA A 154 -5.11 18.43 -2.72
N ILE A 155 -4.47 19.14 -3.66
CA ILE A 155 -4.02 18.56 -4.94
C ILE A 155 -3.00 17.45 -4.71
N PHE A 156 -1.97 17.68 -3.89
CA PHE A 156 -0.94 16.67 -3.59
C PHE A 156 -1.53 15.47 -2.83
N MET A 157 -2.44 15.69 -1.88
CA MET A 157 -3.17 14.62 -1.20
C MET A 157 -3.99 13.76 -2.18
N ARG A 158 -4.73 14.39 -3.10
CA ARG A 158 -5.48 13.68 -4.14
C ARG A 158 -4.54 12.91 -5.06
N MET A 159 -3.39 13.49 -5.41
CA MET A 159 -2.38 12.82 -6.23
C MET A 159 -1.83 11.57 -5.54
N PHE A 160 -1.53 11.62 -4.24
CA PHE A 160 -1.16 10.41 -3.49
C PHE A 160 -2.28 9.38 -3.42
N ALA A 161 -3.53 9.81 -3.21
CA ALA A 161 -4.67 8.88 -3.18
C ALA A 161 -4.84 8.14 -4.52
N GLN A 162 -4.57 8.82 -5.64
CA GLN A 162 -4.52 8.22 -6.97
C GLN A 162 -3.32 7.29 -7.15
N LEU A 163 -2.13 7.71 -6.72
CA LEU A 163 -0.89 6.92 -6.83
C LEU A 163 -1.02 5.60 -6.08
N LEU A 164 -1.47 5.66 -4.82
CA LEU A 164 -1.58 4.55 -3.87
C LEU A 164 -2.90 3.79 -3.97
N GLN A 165 -3.73 4.03 -4.97
CA GLN A 165 -5.02 3.35 -5.09
C GLN A 165 -4.85 1.82 -5.07
N GLY A 166 -5.53 1.15 -4.14
CA GLY A 166 -5.42 -0.29 -3.91
C GLY A 166 -4.32 -0.71 -2.93
N TYR A 167 -3.52 0.20 -2.35
CA TYR A 167 -2.40 -0.19 -1.47
C TYR A 167 -2.82 -1.04 -0.28
N ARG A 168 -4.02 -0.80 0.28
CA ARG A 168 -4.53 -1.58 1.42
C ARG A 168 -4.79 -3.04 1.07
N SER A 169 -5.14 -3.35 -0.18
CA SER A 169 -5.28 -4.73 -0.66
C SER A 169 -3.95 -5.49 -0.70
N CYS A 170 -2.83 -4.77 -0.65
CA CYS A 170 -1.48 -5.32 -0.63
C CYS A 170 -0.86 -5.31 0.77
N LEU A 171 -1.64 -5.03 1.82
CA LEU A 171 -1.18 -5.15 3.20
C LEU A 171 -1.32 -6.59 3.68
N THR A 172 -0.22 -7.15 4.19
CA THR A 172 -0.18 -8.49 4.76
C THR A 172 0.01 -8.40 6.27
N ILE A 173 -0.72 -9.24 7.00
CA ILE A 173 -0.59 -9.39 8.45
C ILE A 173 0.36 -10.55 8.73
N ILE A 174 1.44 -10.25 9.43
CA ILE A 174 2.43 -11.20 9.92
C ILE A 174 2.28 -11.31 11.44
N ARG A 175 2.03 -12.53 11.95
CA ARG A 175 1.77 -12.78 13.38
C ARG A 175 2.87 -13.59 14.07
N ILE A 176 4.13 -13.31 13.75
CA ILE A 176 5.30 -13.93 14.40
C ILE A 176 5.49 -13.35 15.83
N HIS A 177 4.94 -12.16 16.10
CA HIS A 177 5.05 -11.46 17.38
C HIS A 177 3.69 -11.31 18.09
N PRO A 178 3.68 -11.05 19.42
CA PRO A 178 2.45 -10.81 20.19
C PRO A 178 1.59 -9.67 19.63
N ARG A 179 2.23 -8.67 19.02
CA ARG A 179 1.59 -7.64 18.22
C ARG A 179 1.74 -7.99 16.74
N PRO A 180 0.64 -8.05 15.96
CA PRO A 180 0.73 -8.30 14.54
C PRO A 180 1.53 -7.20 13.86
N ILE A 181 2.48 -7.59 13.01
CA ILE A 181 3.21 -6.68 12.13
C ILE A 181 2.46 -6.62 10.81
N ILE A 182 2.27 -5.42 10.28
CA ILE A 182 1.67 -5.22 8.96
C ILE A 182 2.78 -4.83 8.00
N THR A 183 2.89 -5.60 6.92
CA THR A 183 3.87 -5.39 5.85
C THR A 183 3.16 -5.07 4.55
N PHE A 184 3.87 -4.48 3.60
CA PHE A 184 3.35 -4.13 2.29
C PHE A 184 3.96 -5.02 1.21
N HIS A 185 3.12 -5.67 0.43
CA HIS A 185 3.53 -6.55 -0.65
C HIS A 185 3.79 -5.74 -1.94
N LYS A 186 4.97 -5.13 -2.04
CA LYS A 186 5.39 -4.24 -3.14
C LYS A 186 5.17 -4.84 -4.54
N ALA A 187 5.62 -6.07 -4.78
CA ALA A 187 5.53 -6.70 -6.11
C ALA A 187 4.08 -6.86 -6.59
N ALA A 188 3.18 -7.35 -5.73
CA ALA A 188 1.75 -7.43 -6.02
C ALA A 188 1.14 -6.07 -6.34
N PHE A 189 1.48 -5.02 -5.57
CA PHE A 189 0.98 -3.67 -5.84
C PHE A 189 1.42 -3.16 -7.22
N LEU A 190 2.73 -3.22 -7.51
CA LEU A 190 3.28 -2.75 -8.78
C LEU A 190 2.74 -3.56 -9.97
N GLY A 191 2.65 -4.89 -9.82
CA GLY A 191 2.15 -5.78 -10.86
C GLY A 191 0.68 -5.56 -11.20
N GLU A 192 -0.20 -5.46 -10.19
CA GLU A 192 -1.64 -5.22 -10.41
C GLU A 192 -1.93 -3.80 -10.93
N ARG A 193 -1.08 -2.83 -10.61
CA ARG A 193 -1.19 -1.45 -11.08
C ARG A 193 -0.52 -1.19 -12.44
N THR A 194 0.25 -2.17 -12.95
CA THR A 194 1.08 -2.03 -14.14
C THR A 194 2.09 -0.88 -14.00
N LEU A 195 2.72 -0.79 -12.82
CA LEU A 195 3.70 0.27 -12.47
C LEU A 195 5.13 -0.29 -12.31
N LEU A 196 5.38 -1.50 -12.80
CA LEU A 196 6.67 -2.19 -12.66
C LEU A 196 7.81 -1.40 -13.31
N ASP A 197 7.55 -0.81 -14.49
CA ASP A 197 8.53 0.00 -15.24
C ASP A 197 8.52 1.48 -14.80
N CYS A 198 7.75 1.83 -13.76
CA CYS A 198 7.70 3.19 -13.24
C CYS A 198 8.76 3.40 -12.17
N ASP A 199 9.94 3.87 -12.58
CA ASP A 199 11.07 4.17 -11.68
C ASP A 199 10.67 5.03 -10.48
N PHE A 200 9.85 6.06 -10.69
CA PHE A 200 9.37 6.94 -9.63
C PHE A 200 8.58 6.17 -8.56
N THR A 201 7.58 5.39 -8.97
CA THR A 201 6.75 4.64 -8.03
C THR A 201 7.57 3.59 -7.30
N THR A 202 8.43 2.87 -8.03
CA THR A 202 9.32 1.88 -7.45
C THR A 202 10.20 2.48 -6.35
N ARG A 203 10.84 3.63 -6.61
CA ARG A 203 11.65 4.35 -5.61
C ARG A 203 10.82 4.82 -4.43
N VAL A 204 9.66 5.45 -4.65
CA VAL A 204 8.76 5.90 -3.56
C VAL A 204 8.41 4.77 -2.60
N LEU A 205 8.16 3.57 -3.11
CA LEU A 205 7.82 2.41 -2.29
C LEU A 205 9.03 1.82 -1.52
N ASP A 206 10.25 2.11 -1.97
CA ASP A 206 11.49 1.72 -1.27
C ASP A 206 11.93 2.72 -0.19
N CYS A 207 11.39 3.93 -0.23
CA CYS A 207 11.76 5.00 0.70
C CYS A 207 11.41 4.67 2.16
N MET A 208 12.19 5.22 3.09
CA MET A 208 12.01 5.01 4.53
C MET A 208 10.66 5.56 5.03
N PHE A 209 10.24 6.72 4.50
CA PHE A 209 8.96 7.31 4.86
C PHE A 209 7.76 6.42 4.47
N PHE A 210 7.88 5.60 3.42
CA PHE A 210 6.81 4.72 3.00
C PHE A 210 6.65 3.55 3.97
N THR A 211 7.76 3.03 4.49
CA THR A 211 7.74 2.02 5.56
C THR A 211 7.06 2.58 6.81
N SER A 212 7.41 3.81 7.22
CA SER A 212 6.73 4.48 8.34
C SER A 212 5.23 4.70 8.07
N PHE A 213 4.85 5.04 6.84
CA PHE A 213 3.45 5.15 6.43
C PHE A 213 2.70 3.82 6.57
N VAL A 214 3.29 2.70 6.16
CA VAL A 214 2.69 1.37 6.33
C VAL A 214 2.56 1.01 7.81
N CYS A 215 3.56 1.31 8.63
CA CYS A 215 3.50 1.06 10.07
C CYS A 215 2.41 1.89 10.77
N GLU A 216 2.28 3.18 10.44
CA GLU A 216 1.33 4.09 11.08
C GLU A 216 -0.10 3.88 10.56
N ARG A 217 -0.27 3.75 9.24
CA ARG A 217 -1.58 3.74 8.57
C ARG A 217 -2.06 2.36 8.17
N GLY A 218 -1.17 1.37 8.12
CA GLY A 218 -1.50 -0.04 7.84
C GLY A 218 -2.49 -0.67 8.83
N PRO A 219 -2.40 -0.43 10.16
CA PRO A 219 -3.34 -0.97 11.14
C PRO A 219 -4.80 -0.75 10.73
N PRO A 220 -5.64 -1.81 10.72
CA PRO A 220 -6.98 -1.72 10.16
C PRO A 220 -8.03 -1.26 11.16
N TRP A 221 -7.67 -1.20 12.44
CA TRP A 221 -8.48 -0.62 13.52
C TRP A 221 -7.67 0.47 14.20
N ARG A 222 -7.96 1.74 13.88
CA ARG A 222 -7.26 2.92 14.41
C ARG A 222 -8.11 4.19 14.24
N PRO A 223 -7.74 5.32 14.87
CA PRO A 223 -8.33 6.60 14.54
C PRO A 223 -8.10 6.93 13.06
N CYS A 224 -9.17 7.33 12.36
CA CYS A 224 -9.09 7.79 10.98
C CYS A 224 -8.97 9.31 10.92
N ASP A 225 -8.19 9.79 9.95
CA ASP A 225 -8.08 11.22 9.63
C ASP A 225 -8.59 11.52 8.21
N VAL A 226 -8.44 12.78 7.78
CA VAL A 226 -8.90 13.28 6.48
C VAL A 226 -8.29 12.51 5.31
N TRP A 227 -7.08 11.97 5.46
CA TRP A 227 -6.46 11.14 4.42
C TRP A 227 -7.25 9.85 4.21
N ASP A 228 -7.69 9.19 5.28
CA ASP A 228 -8.43 7.92 5.16
C ASP A 228 -9.79 8.11 4.50
N GLU A 229 -10.45 9.23 4.81
CA GLU A 229 -11.72 9.62 4.21
C GLU A 229 -11.54 9.90 2.71
N LEU A 230 -10.57 10.75 2.36
CA LEU A 230 -10.22 11.03 0.97
C LEU A 230 -9.89 9.77 0.19
N TYR A 231 -9.00 8.93 0.71
CA TYR A 231 -8.57 7.69 0.05
C TYR A 231 -9.77 6.76 -0.21
N SER A 232 -10.69 6.65 0.76
CA SER A 232 -11.87 5.81 0.63
C SER A 232 -12.84 6.28 -0.47
N SER A 233 -13.00 7.60 -0.65
CA SER A 233 -13.92 8.19 -1.63
C SER A 233 -13.28 8.50 -2.98
N MET A 234 -11.96 8.43 -3.10
CA MET A 234 -11.21 8.88 -4.29
C MET A 234 -11.71 8.24 -5.59
N SER A 235 -11.96 6.93 -5.58
CA SER A 235 -12.45 6.21 -6.77
C SER A 235 -13.83 6.67 -7.24
N ASP A 236 -14.72 7.05 -6.33
CA ASP A 236 -16.04 7.57 -6.69
C ASP A 236 -15.94 9.02 -7.16
N GLN A 237 -15.08 9.83 -6.55
CA GLN A 237 -14.79 11.19 -7.01
C GLN A 237 -14.25 11.19 -8.45
N LEU A 238 -13.26 10.35 -8.76
CA LEU A 238 -12.73 10.21 -10.13
C LEU A 238 -13.80 9.81 -11.14
N ARG A 239 -14.74 8.94 -10.75
CA ARG A 239 -15.86 8.52 -11.62
C ARG A 239 -16.79 9.69 -11.92
N LEU A 240 -17.07 10.53 -10.92
CA LEU A 240 -17.90 11.73 -11.09
C LEU A 240 -17.18 12.82 -11.91
N GLU A 241 -15.87 12.98 -11.72
CA GLU A 241 -15.03 13.93 -12.47
C GLU A 241 -14.88 13.53 -13.94
N ALA A 242 -14.82 12.23 -14.24
CA ALA A 242 -14.82 11.73 -15.62
C ALA A 242 -16.13 12.06 -16.37
N GLN A 243 -17.24 12.23 -15.65
CA GLN A 243 -18.53 12.66 -16.22
C GLN A 243 -18.66 14.18 -16.29
N ASP A 244 -18.06 14.89 -15.33
CA ASP A 244 -18.13 16.33 -15.19
C ASP A 244 -16.79 16.90 -14.68
N PRO A 245 -15.91 17.38 -15.58
CA PRO A 245 -14.60 17.91 -15.22
C PRO A 245 -14.64 19.10 -14.25
N HIS A 246 -15.75 19.85 -14.19
CA HIS A 246 -15.88 20.99 -13.27
C HIS A 246 -15.88 20.56 -11.79
N LYS A 247 -16.17 19.28 -11.50
CA LYS A 247 -16.13 18.74 -10.14
C LYS A 247 -14.72 18.61 -9.57
N VAL A 248 -13.68 18.62 -10.41
CA VAL A 248 -12.29 18.53 -9.94
C VAL A 248 -11.98 19.70 -9.00
N LEU A 249 -12.31 20.93 -9.40
CA LEU A 249 -12.08 22.12 -8.59
C LEU A 249 -12.95 22.11 -7.33
N LEU A 250 -14.22 21.68 -7.43
CA LEU A 250 -15.12 21.58 -6.28
C LEU A 250 -14.57 20.62 -5.22
N HIS A 251 -14.17 19.41 -5.60
CA HIS A 251 -13.61 18.44 -4.66
C HIS A 251 -12.26 18.90 -4.06
N ILE A 252 -11.45 19.66 -4.81
CA ILE A 252 -10.23 20.30 -4.28
C ILE A 252 -10.62 21.31 -3.18
N GLN A 253 -11.59 22.17 -3.45
CA GLN A 253 -12.05 23.21 -2.52
C GLN A 253 -12.70 22.63 -1.27
N GLU A 254 -13.51 21.58 -1.41
CA GLU A 254 -14.12 20.87 -0.29
C GLU A 254 -13.07 20.24 0.63
N LEU A 255 -12.09 19.53 0.05
CA LEU A 255 -10.98 18.96 0.81
C LEU A 255 -10.16 20.06 1.49
N ALA A 256 -9.89 21.15 0.78
CA ALA A 256 -9.13 22.27 1.30
C ALA A 256 -9.85 22.96 2.48
N GLN A 257 -11.18 23.07 2.43
CA GLN A 257 -12.00 23.57 3.53
C GLN A 257 -11.93 22.65 4.77
N GLN A 258 -11.91 21.32 4.57
CA GLN A 258 -11.70 20.37 5.66
C GLN A 258 -10.32 20.54 6.29
N LEU A 259 -9.26 20.69 5.49
CA LEU A 259 -7.90 20.94 5.97
C LEU A 259 -7.82 22.26 6.74
N TYR A 260 -8.45 23.32 6.24
CA TYR A 260 -8.51 24.61 6.92
C TYR A 260 -9.17 24.50 8.30
N THR A 261 -10.30 23.80 8.37
CA THR A 261 -11.09 23.63 9.60
C THR A 261 -10.33 22.79 10.63
N ASN A 262 -9.60 21.76 10.20
CA ASN A 262 -8.75 20.94 11.08
C ASN A 262 -7.59 21.72 11.70
N GLU A 263 -6.98 22.65 10.96
CA GLU A 263 -5.91 23.50 11.49
C GLU A 263 -6.44 24.65 12.35
N ASN A 264 -7.70 25.05 12.14
CA ASN A 264 -8.35 26.16 12.84
C ASN A 264 -9.65 25.71 13.52
N PRO A 265 -9.58 24.79 14.51
CA PRO A 265 -10.77 24.20 15.12
C PRO A 265 -11.60 25.22 15.92
N ASN A 266 -10.99 26.33 16.34
CA ASN A 266 -11.69 27.42 16.99
C ASN A 266 -11.72 28.65 16.07
N PRO A 267 -12.91 29.10 15.60
CA PRO A 267 -13.02 30.27 14.75
C PRO A 267 -12.79 31.60 15.50
N GLN A 268 -12.74 31.58 16.84
CA GLN A 268 -12.47 32.78 17.62
C GLN A 268 -10.97 33.11 17.60
N PRO A 269 -10.57 34.32 17.15
CA PRO A 269 -9.17 34.72 17.21
C PRO A 269 -8.70 34.74 18.66
N TYR A 270 -7.52 34.18 18.91
CA TYR A 270 -6.91 34.26 20.23
C TYR A 270 -6.69 35.74 20.60
N VAL A 271 -7.45 36.22 21.58
CA VAL A 271 -7.24 37.55 22.13
C VAL A 271 -6.08 37.45 23.12
N GLN A 272 -4.92 37.96 22.72
CA GLN A 272 -3.75 38.01 23.59
C GLN A 272 -4.03 38.89 24.81
N LYS A 273 -4.32 38.25 25.95
CA LYS A 273 -4.53 38.93 27.24
C LYS A 273 -3.22 39.27 27.95
N ILE A 274 -2.09 38.73 27.48
CA ILE A 274 -0.76 38.93 28.07
C ILE A 274 -0.03 40.01 27.26
N LEU A 275 0.34 41.12 27.90
CA LEU A 275 1.11 42.19 27.28
C LEU A 275 2.40 41.64 26.63
N LYS A 276 2.62 41.97 25.36
CA LYS A 276 3.92 41.70 24.72
C LYS A 276 5.00 42.55 25.40
N PRO A 277 6.22 42.02 25.62
CA PRO A 277 7.34 42.85 26.03
C PRO A 277 7.55 43.99 25.02
N PRO A 278 7.91 45.20 25.47
CA PRO A 278 8.22 46.30 24.57
C PRO A 278 9.47 45.98 23.73
N ASP A 279 9.57 46.58 22.53
CA ASP A 279 10.73 46.44 21.65
C ASP A 279 12.03 46.78 22.41
N GLY A 280 13.04 45.92 22.28
CA GLY A 280 14.31 46.04 22.99
C GLY A 280 14.33 45.49 24.43
N ALA A 281 13.23 44.91 24.94
CA ALA A 281 13.22 44.26 26.26
C ALA A 281 14.27 43.14 26.41
N PHE A 282 14.63 42.48 25.30
CA PHE A 282 15.68 41.44 25.24
C PHE A 282 17.11 41.98 25.43
N ALA A 283 17.33 43.29 25.25
CA ALA A 283 18.64 43.93 25.40
C ALA A 283 18.86 44.52 26.82
N ARG A 284 17.93 44.31 27.76
CA ARG A 284 18.05 44.82 29.14
C ARG A 284 19.14 44.05 29.89
N ILE A 285 20.15 44.78 30.36
CA ILE A 285 21.32 44.24 31.09
C ILE A 285 20.91 43.55 32.41
N HIS A 286 19.83 44.01 33.05
CA HIS A 286 19.28 43.43 34.27
C HIS A 286 17.92 42.78 34.01
N GLN A 287 17.91 41.64 33.29
CA GLN A 287 16.72 40.78 33.28
C GLN A 287 16.72 39.94 34.57
N PRO A 288 15.67 40.04 35.41
CA PRO A 288 15.53 39.12 36.53
C PRO A 288 15.40 37.69 35.96
N PRO A 289 15.98 36.68 36.63
CA PRO A 289 15.82 35.30 36.21
C PRO A 289 14.33 34.96 36.15
N LEU A 290 13.92 34.22 35.11
CA LEU A 290 12.53 33.79 34.97
C LEU A 290 12.14 33.03 36.25
N PRO A 291 11.11 33.45 36.98
CA PRO A 291 10.74 32.80 38.22
C PRO A 291 10.38 31.34 37.93
N THR A 292 10.83 30.44 38.79
CA THR A 292 10.48 29.02 38.70
C THR A 292 8.98 28.88 38.82
N ILE A 293 8.36 28.27 37.83
CA ILE A 293 6.92 28.03 37.81
C ILE A 293 6.61 26.93 38.84
N ASN A 294 5.77 27.22 39.83
CA ASN A 294 5.33 26.24 40.81
C ASN A 294 4.28 25.32 40.16
N THR A 295 4.65 24.05 39.96
CA THR A 295 3.80 23.04 39.30
C THR A 295 2.47 22.83 40.02
N GLY A 296 2.47 22.86 41.37
CA GLY A 296 1.25 22.72 42.17
C GLY A 296 0.28 23.89 42.01
N GLN A 297 0.80 25.13 41.98
CA GLN A 297 -0.02 26.32 41.74
C GLN A 297 -0.59 26.35 40.31
N VAL A 298 0.20 25.95 39.32
CA VAL A 298 -0.28 25.82 37.93
C VAL A 298 -1.41 24.79 37.85
N GLN A 299 -1.22 23.61 38.46
CA GLN A 299 -2.26 22.59 38.48
C GLN A 299 -3.53 23.08 39.18
N ALA A 300 -3.40 23.77 40.33
CA ALA A 300 -4.55 24.33 41.03
C ALA A 300 -5.32 25.37 40.19
N ILE A 301 -4.61 26.24 39.46
CA ILE A 301 -5.23 27.23 38.55
C ILE A 301 -5.92 26.53 37.37
N ILE A 302 -5.31 25.47 36.82
CA ILE A 302 -5.92 24.64 35.78
C ILE A 302 -7.20 24.01 36.31
N ASP A 303 -7.14 23.33 37.46
CA ASP A 303 -8.29 22.65 38.06
C ASP A 303 -9.41 23.64 38.42
N GLU A 304 -9.07 24.81 38.97
CA GLU A 304 -10.00 25.90 39.25
C GLU A 304 -10.65 26.43 37.96
N GLY A 305 -9.88 26.64 36.90
CA GLY A 305 -10.38 27.08 35.60
C GLY A 305 -11.26 26.03 34.91
N LEU A 306 -10.92 24.75 35.06
CA LEU A 306 -11.70 23.61 34.58
C LEU A 306 -13.05 23.52 35.31
N ALA A 307 -13.04 23.72 36.63
CA ALA A 307 -14.24 23.71 37.47
C ALA A 307 -15.15 24.92 37.19
N LYS A 308 -14.61 26.15 37.21
CA LYS A 308 -15.37 27.40 37.03
C LYS A 308 -16.11 27.47 35.70
N ASN A 309 -15.55 26.90 34.64
CA ASN A 309 -16.11 26.96 33.30
C ASN A 309 -16.92 25.72 32.91
N ASN A 310 -17.14 24.77 33.83
CA ASN A 310 -17.68 23.44 33.50
C ASN A 310 -16.92 22.80 32.31
N LEU A 311 -15.62 23.07 32.20
CA LEU A 311 -14.81 22.63 31.08
C LEU A 311 -14.57 21.12 31.16
N ASN A 312 -14.61 20.50 32.34
CA ASN A 312 -14.50 19.03 32.44
C ASN A 312 -15.59 18.29 31.65
N SER A 313 -16.85 18.76 31.63
CA SER A 313 -17.92 18.14 30.83
C SER A 313 -17.82 18.49 29.34
N ARG A 314 -17.31 19.69 29.00
CA ARG A 314 -17.08 20.11 27.60
C ARG A 314 -15.82 19.48 26.99
N LEU A 315 -14.75 19.30 27.74
CA LEU A 315 -13.53 18.62 27.31
C LEU A 315 -13.72 17.11 27.21
N GLN A 316 -14.62 16.52 28.03
CA GLN A 316 -15.10 15.14 27.83
C GLN A 316 -15.81 14.93 26.47
N SER A 317 -16.30 16.00 25.83
CA SER A 317 -16.87 15.97 24.48
C SER A 317 -15.83 16.11 23.37
N LEU A 318 -14.64 16.67 23.66
CA LEU A 318 -13.45 16.65 22.80
C LEU A 318 -12.73 15.30 22.91
N ARG A 319 -13.47 14.19 22.79
CA ARG A 319 -12.87 12.86 22.87
C ARG A 319 -11.81 12.72 21.78
N PRO A 320 -10.64 12.13 22.08
CA PRO A 320 -9.73 11.70 21.02
C PRO A 320 -10.51 10.82 20.04
N VAL A 321 -10.25 11.01 18.74
CA VAL A 321 -10.94 10.29 17.66
C VAL A 321 -10.91 8.79 18.00
N GLN A 322 -12.09 8.23 18.23
CA GLN A 322 -12.23 6.84 18.61
C GLN A 322 -11.72 5.96 17.47
N PRO A 323 -11.02 4.85 17.77
CA PRO A 323 -10.60 3.94 16.73
C PRO A 323 -11.84 3.35 16.03
N ARG A 324 -11.77 3.25 14.71
CA ARG A 324 -12.80 2.64 13.86
C ARG A 324 -12.14 1.72 12.84
N ILE A 325 -12.95 0.89 12.17
CA ILE A 325 -12.47 0.11 11.02
C ILE A 325 -12.07 1.11 9.93
N VAL A 326 -10.82 1.04 9.49
CA VAL A 326 -10.30 1.87 8.42
C VAL A 326 -10.91 1.39 7.10
N PRO A 327 -11.57 2.26 6.32
CA PRO A 327 -12.11 1.88 5.01
C PRO A 327 -11.03 1.31 4.09
N ILE A 328 -11.36 0.24 3.37
CA ILE A 328 -10.41 -0.44 2.46
C ILE A 328 -10.17 0.35 1.16
N GLY A 329 -11.15 1.15 0.73
CA GLY A 329 -11.15 1.84 -0.56
C GLY A 329 -11.43 0.89 -1.74
N LEU A 330 -11.04 1.29 -2.96
CA LEU A 330 -11.15 0.42 -4.14
C LEU A 330 -10.20 -0.78 -4.02
N HIS A 331 -10.73 -1.99 -4.18
CA HIS A 331 -9.92 -3.20 -4.18
C HIS A 331 -9.01 -3.26 -5.41
N ILE A 332 -7.74 -3.64 -5.23
CA ILE A 332 -6.73 -3.56 -6.29
C ILE A 332 -7.09 -4.38 -7.55
N SER A 333 -7.77 -5.52 -7.40
CA SER A 333 -8.20 -6.34 -8.54
C SER A 333 -9.22 -5.63 -9.45
N THR A 334 -10.06 -4.76 -8.90
CA THR A 334 -11.06 -4.01 -9.67
C THR A 334 -10.40 -2.97 -10.60
N ILE A 335 -9.19 -2.53 -10.28
CA ILE A 335 -8.41 -1.61 -11.12
C ILE A 335 -7.95 -2.31 -12.40
N HIS A 336 -7.54 -3.58 -12.30
CA HIS A 336 -7.12 -4.40 -13.43
C HIS A 336 -8.28 -4.64 -14.42
N ASP A 337 -9.48 -4.93 -13.91
CA ASP A 337 -10.66 -5.21 -14.74
C ASP A 337 -11.13 -4.01 -15.58
N LEU A 338 -10.93 -2.78 -15.08
CA LEU A 338 -11.30 -1.56 -15.80
C LEU A 338 -10.39 -1.27 -17.01
N ARG A 339 -9.15 -1.76 -17.01
CA ARG A 339 -8.16 -1.49 -18.07
C ARG A 339 -8.12 -2.56 -19.17
N HIS A 340 -8.67 -3.76 -18.94
CA HIS A 340 -8.51 -4.92 -19.83
C HIS A 340 -9.81 -5.51 -20.40
N ILE A 341 -10.83 -4.69 -20.67
CA ILE A 341 -11.93 -5.10 -21.57
C ILE A 341 -11.41 -5.05 -23.02
N VAL A 342 -10.57 -6.01 -23.39
CA VAL A 342 -10.19 -6.24 -24.79
C VAL A 342 -10.86 -7.54 -25.22
N SER A 343 -11.90 -7.45 -26.06
CA SER A 343 -12.66 -8.59 -26.59
C SER A 343 -11.81 -9.71 -27.23
N ASN A 344 -10.58 -9.40 -27.65
CA ASN A 344 -9.62 -10.37 -28.19
C ASN A 344 -9.04 -11.36 -27.14
N SER A 345 -9.06 -11.04 -25.84
CA SER A 345 -8.59 -11.96 -24.79
C SER A 345 -9.60 -13.09 -24.55
N ALA A 346 -10.90 -12.79 -24.60
CA ALA A 346 -11.96 -13.76 -24.34
C ALA A 346 -11.90 -14.99 -25.28
N ARG A 347 -11.72 -14.77 -26.59
CA ARG A 347 -11.57 -15.89 -27.55
C ARG A 347 -10.32 -16.73 -27.28
N ARG A 348 -9.22 -16.11 -26.86
CA ARG A 348 -7.97 -16.82 -26.52
C ARG A 348 -8.14 -17.66 -25.25
N LEU A 349 -8.83 -17.12 -24.24
CA LEU A 349 -9.16 -17.83 -23.00
C LEU A 349 -10.12 -19.01 -23.26
N GLU A 350 -11.07 -18.85 -24.17
CA GLU A 350 -11.98 -19.93 -24.59
C GLU A 350 -11.22 -21.06 -25.32
N VAL A 351 -10.27 -20.72 -26.20
CA VAL A 351 -9.41 -21.72 -26.86
C VAL A 351 -8.55 -22.47 -25.84
N LEU A 352 -8.02 -21.76 -24.84
CA LEU A 352 -7.26 -22.34 -23.74
C LEU A 352 -8.11 -23.33 -22.94
N LYS A 353 -9.32 -22.92 -22.52
CA LYS A 353 -10.26 -23.76 -21.78
C LYS A 353 -10.64 -25.03 -22.55
N ASN A 354 -10.98 -24.88 -23.84
CA ASN A 354 -11.32 -26.03 -24.69
C ASN A 354 -10.16 -26.99 -24.87
N CYS A 355 -8.93 -26.49 -25.02
CA CYS A 355 -7.74 -27.34 -25.10
C CYS A 355 -7.55 -28.17 -23.81
N ILE A 356 -7.69 -27.54 -22.64
CA ILE A 356 -7.58 -28.22 -21.34
C ILE A 356 -8.66 -29.30 -21.20
N ASN A 357 -9.92 -28.97 -21.51
CA ASN A 357 -11.01 -29.95 -21.51
C ASN A 357 -10.70 -31.14 -22.43
N CYS A 358 -10.19 -30.91 -23.65
CA CYS A 358 -9.79 -31.99 -24.55
C CYS A 358 -8.68 -32.88 -23.97
N ILE A 359 -7.74 -32.33 -23.20
CA ILE A 359 -6.70 -33.12 -22.51
C ILE A 359 -7.35 -34.05 -21.49
N PHE A 360 -8.21 -33.53 -20.61
CA PHE A 360 -8.83 -34.30 -19.53
C PHE A 360 -9.94 -35.26 -19.99
N GLU A 361 -10.60 -34.98 -21.13
CA GLU A 361 -11.54 -35.90 -21.80
C GLU A 361 -10.83 -36.99 -22.65
N ASN A 362 -9.50 -37.06 -22.59
CA ASN A 362 -8.67 -37.97 -23.38
C ASN A 362 -8.78 -37.80 -24.93
N LYS A 363 -9.20 -36.61 -25.39
CA LYS A 363 -9.24 -36.22 -26.81
C LYS A 363 -7.89 -35.59 -27.23
N ILE A 364 -6.80 -36.35 -27.06
CA ILE A 364 -5.43 -35.84 -27.22
C ILE A 364 -5.17 -35.26 -28.63
N SER A 365 -5.71 -35.88 -29.67
CA SER A 365 -5.55 -35.41 -31.06
C SER A 365 -6.12 -34.01 -31.27
N ASP A 366 -7.25 -33.69 -30.65
CA ASP A 366 -7.89 -32.39 -30.76
C ASP A 366 -7.19 -31.34 -29.90
N ALA A 367 -6.73 -31.73 -28.70
CA ALA A 367 -5.89 -30.87 -27.86
C ALA A 367 -4.61 -30.46 -28.60
N ARG A 368 -3.94 -31.39 -29.30
CA ARG A 368 -2.71 -31.12 -30.06
C ARG A 368 -2.91 -30.11 -31.19
N LYS A 369 -4.10 -30.03 -31.81
CA LYS A 369 -4.40 -29.03 -32.86
C LYS A 369 -4.39 -27.61 -32.31
N THR A 370 -4.93 -27.40 -31.11
CA THR A 370 -5.04 -26.08 -30.48
C THR A 370 -3.84 -25.73 -29.59
N PHE A 371 -3.02 -26.71 -29.21
CA PHE A 371 -1.89 -26.57 -28.30
C PHE A 371 -0.91 -25.43 -28.66
N PRO A 372 -0.44 -25.27 -29.92
CA PRO A 372 0.48 -24.17 -30.27
C PRO A 372 -0.16 -22.79 -30.15
N ALA A 373 -1.48 -22.69 -30.33
CA ALA A 373 -2.21 -21.45 -30.12
C ALA A 373 -2.30 -21.12 -28.62
N VAL A 374 -2.50 -22.13 -27.77
CA VAL A 374 -2.52 -21.97 -26.31
C VAL A 374 -1.14 -21.55 -25.78
N LEU A 375 -0.05 -22.19 -26.20
CA LEU A 375 1.30 -21.78 -25.80
C LEU A 375 1.59 -20.31 -26.16
N ARG A 376 1.15 -19.84 -27.33
CA ARG A 376 1.26 -18.42 -27.69
C ARG A 376 0.38 -17.51 -26.84
N ALA A 377 -0.78 -17.98 -26.41
CA ALA A 377 -1.66 -17.22 -25.52
C ALA A 377 -1.09 -17.09 -24.11
N LEU A 378 -0.32 -18.08 -23.63
CA LEU A 378 0.32 -18.10 -22.31
C LEU A 378 1.41 -17.03 -22.12
N LYS A 379 1.80 -16.30 -23.17
CA LYS A 379 2.59 -15.07 -23.03
C LYS A 379 1.88 -14.00 -22.19
N SER A 380 0.55 -14.06 -22.08
CA SER A 380 -0.22 -13.13 -21.25
C SER A 380 -0.43 -13.68 -19.84
N LYS A 381 -0.15 -12.87 -18.80
CA LYS A 381 -0.43 -13.18 -17.38
C LYS A 381 -1.87 -13.66 -17.17
N ALA A 382 -2.86 -13.00 -17.78
CA ALA A 382 -4.28 -13.39 -17.65
C ALA A 382 -4.54 -14.82 -18.16
N ALA A 383 -3.88 -15.23 -19.25
CA ALA A 383 -3.99 -16.59 -19.76
C ALA A 383 -3.28 -17.61 -18.86
N ARG A 384 -2.13 -17.25 -18.26
CA ARG A 384 -1.42 -18.10 -17.29
C ARG A 384 -2.23 -18.32 -16.01
N LEU A 385 -2.86 -17.28 -15.47
CA LEU A 385 -3.75 -17.40 -14.32
C LEU A 385 -5.03 -18.19 -14.65
N ALA A 386 -5.58 -18.01 -15.86
CA ALA A 386 -6.71 -18.82 -16.33
C ALA A 386 -6.32 -20.29 -16.48
N LEU A 387 -5.13 -20.61 -16.99
CA LEU A 387 -4.58 -21.98 -17.01
C LEU A 387 -4.58 -22.59 -15.62
N CYS A 388 -4.05 -21.88 -14.61
CA CYS A 388 -4.04 -22.37 -13.23
C CYS A 388 -5.46 -22.66 -12.72
N THR A 389 -6.41 -21.77 -13.04
CA THR A 389 -7.81 -21.91 -12.62
C THR A 389 -8.51 -23.10 -13.27
N GLU A 390 -8.27 -23.35 -14.56
CA GLU A 390 -8.85 -24.50 -15.27
C GLU A 390 -8.18 -25.82 -14.82
N LEU A 391 -6.85 -25.84 -14.65
CA LEU A 391 -6.15 -27.02 -14.12
C LEU A 391 -6.63 -27.39 -12.70
N ALA A 392 -6.86 -26.40 -11.84
CA ALA A 392 -7.36 -26.63 -10.49
C ALA A 392 -8.73 -27.33 -10.46
N GLN A 393 -9.60 -27.14 -11.46
CA GLN A 393 -10.89 -27.82 -11.54
C GLN A 393 -10.77 -29.34 -11.73
N HIS A 394 -9.62 -29.81 -12.24
CA HIS A 394 -9.36 -31.23 -12.49
C HIS A 394 -8.59 -31.92 -11.36
N VAL A 395 -8.33 -31.23 -10.25
CA VAL A 395 -7.74 -31.81 -9.04
C VAL A 395 -8.85 -32.19 -8.06
N LEU A 396 -9.21 -33.47 -8.04
CA LEU A 396 -10.16 -34.04 -7.06
C LEU A 396 -9.36 -34.65 -5.89
N GLY A 397 -9.36 -33.98 -4.74
CA GLY A 397 -8.62 -34.42 -3.55
C GLY A 397 -7.13 -34.05 -3.60
N ASN A 398 -6.26 -34.89 -3.03
CA ASN A 398 -4.83 -34.56 -2.86
C ASN A 398 -3.95 -34.92 -4.08
N LYS A 399 -4.44 -35.75 -5.00
CA LYS A 399 -3.67 -36.22 -6.16
C LYS A 399 -4.58 -36.38 -7.38
N ALA A 400 -4.10 -35.92 -8.53
CA ALA A 400 -4.72 -36.16 -9.83
C ALA A 400 -3.80 -37.05 -10.67
N MET A 401 -4.17 -38.31 -10.84
CA MET A 401 -3.39 -39.29 -11.59
C MET A 401 -3.75 -39.25 -13.07
N LEU A 402 -2.77 -38.91 -13.91
CA LEU A 402 -2.92 -38.69 -15.35
C LEU A 402 -2.32 -39.83 -16.17
N GLU A 403 -2.87 -40.05 -17.37
CA GLU A 403 -2.25 -40.89 -18.39
C GLU A 403 -0.98 -40.25 -18.94
N HIS A 404 -0.10 -41.05 -19.54
CA HIS A 404 1.21 -40.60 -20.02
C HIS A 404 1.12 -39.37 -20.95
N GLN A 405 0.22 -39.40 -21.93
CA GLN A 405 0.05 -38.29 -22.89
C GLN A 405 -0.59 -37.04 -22.26
N GLN A 406 -1.51 -37.22 -21.31
CA GLN A 406 -2.13 -36.12 -20.58
C GLN A 406 -1.08 -35.41 -19.71
N PHE A 407 -0.28 -36.19 -18.98
CA PHE A 407 0.78 -35.70 -18.11
C PHE A 407 1.79 -34.85 -18.88
N ASP A 408 2.27 -35.32 -20.03
CA ASP A 408 3.24 -34.58 -20.84
C ASP A 408 2.68 -33.24 -21.34
N LEU A 409 1.40 -33.19 -21.75
CA LEU A 409 0.76 -31.96 -22.19
C LEU A 409 0.56 -30.98 -21.02
N VAL A 410 0.11 -31.46 -19.86
CA VAL A 410 -0.07 -30.62 -18.66
C VAL A 410 1.27 -30.05 -18.20
N VAL A 411 2.32 -30.88 -18.06
CA VAL A 411 3.66 -30.43 -17.67
C VAL A 411 4.20 -29.40 -18.66
N ARG A 412 3.96 -29.58 -19.96
CA ARG A 412 4.41 -28.61 -20.97
C ARG A 412 3.66 -27.28 -20.89
N LEU A 413 2.38 -27.27 -20.53
CA LEU A 413 1.64 -26.04 -20.24
C LEU A 413 2.16 -25.35 -18.98
N MET A 414 2.43 -26.10 -17.91
CA MET A 414 2.99 -25.56 -16.66
C MET A 414 4.39 -24.98 -16.89
N ASN A 415 5.26 -25.69 -17.61
CA ASN A 415 6.58 -25.19 -17.98
C ASN A 415 6.50 -23.92 -18.81
N CYS A 416 5.61 -23.85 -19.81
CA CYS A 416 5.43 -22.64 -20.61
C CYS A 416 4.95 -21.45 -19.76
N ALA A 417 4.07 -21.70 -18.79
CA ALA A 417 3.57 -20.65 -17.90
C ALA A 417 4.66 -20.08 -16.98
N LEU A 418 5.68 -20.89 -16.62
CA LEU A 418 6.83 -20.49 -15.81
C LEU A 418 7.99 -19.91 -16.65
N GLN A 419 8.15 -20.30 -17.92
CA GLN A 419 9.25 -19.83 -18.78
C GLN A 419 9.10 -18.37 -19.24
N ASP A 420 7.87 -17.90 -19.44
CA ASP A 420 7.57 -16.50 -19.79
C ASP A 420 7.44 -15.61 -18.52
N ASP A 421 7.97 -16.05 -17.37
CA ASP A 421 8.06 -15.21 -16.17
C ASP A 421 9.15 -14.15 -16.36
N SER A 422 8.70 -12.91 -16.57
CA SER A 422 9.51 -11.75 -16.20
C SER A 422 9.77 -11.80 -14.69
N ALA A 423 10.91 -11.29 -14.22
CA ALA A 423 11.22 -11.10 -12.79
C ALA A 423 10.09 -10.36 -12.02
N MET A 424 9.18 -9.73 -12.76
CA MET A 424 8.06 -8.93 -12.29
C MET A 424 6.72 -9.69 -12.12
N ASP A 425 6.62 -10.93 -12.63
CA ASP A 425 5.46 -11.83 -12.51
C ASP A 425 5.67 -12.97 -11.49
N GLU A 426 6.88 -13.05 -10.91
CA GLU A 426 7.48 -14.19 -10.21
C GLU A 426 6.64 -14.82 -9.07
N HIS A 427 5.58 -14.19 -8.58
CA HIS A 427 4.89 -14.66 -7.38
C HIS A 427 3.46 -15.12 -7.64
N GLY A 428 2.71 -14.49 -8.54
CA GLY A 428 1.29 -14.79 -8.71
C GLY A 428 1.02 -16.12 -9.41
N VAL A 429 1.67 -16.33 -10.57
CA VAL A 429 1.48 -17.53 -11.40
C VAL A 429 2.18 -18.73 -10.76
N ALA A 430 3.43 -18.57 -10.32
CA ALA A 430 4.19 -19.62 -9.65
C ALA A 430 3.50 -20.12 -8.37
N ALA A 431 2.95 -19.22 -7.53
CA ALA A 431 2.22 -19.63 -6.32
C ALA A 431 0.92 -20.39 -6.65
N ALA A 432 0.22 -20.01 -7.72
CA ALA A 432 -0.97 -20.72 -8.17
C ALA A 432 -0.66 -22.10 -8.77
N LEU A 433 0.50 -22.25 -9.43
CA LEU A 433 0.96 -23.53 -10.00
C LEU A 433 1.55 -24.48 -8.96
N LEU A 434 2.13 -23.97 -7.87
CA LEU A 434 2.83 -24.79 -6.89
C LEU A 434 1.95 -25.92 -6.30
N PRO A 435 0.71 -25.67 -5.80
CA PRO A 435 -0.16 -26.75 -5.36
C PRO A 435 -0.49 -27.75 -6.48
N LEU A 436 -0.70 -27.26 -7.71
CA LEU A 436 -1.02 -28.11 -8.86
C LEU A 436 0.15 -29.02 -9.24
N ALA A 437 1.38 -28.53 -9.14
CA ALA A 437 2.60 -29.27 -9.44
C ALA A 437 2.80 -30.45 -8.47
N THR A 438 2.37 -30.27 -7.22
CA THR A 438 2.38 -31.31 -6.19
C THR A 438 1.17 -32.27 -6.27
N ALA A 439 0.09 -31.86 -6.95
CA ALA A 439 -1.13 -32.66 -7.10
C ALA A 439 -1.12 -33.55 -8.35
N PHE A 440 -0.66 -33.06 -9.50
CA PHE A 440 -0.63 -33.82 -10.74
C PHE A 440 0.51 -34.84 -10.75
N CYS A 441 0.19 -36.11 -11.03
CA CYS A 441 1.16 -37.18 -11.08
C CYS A 441 0.82 -38.24 -12.14
N ARG A 442 1.80 -39.02 -12.57
CA ARG A 442 1.61 -40.22 -13.41
C ARG A 442 2.25 -41.45 -12.79
N LYS A 443 1.74 -42.63 -13.12
CA LYS A 443 2.36 -43.91 -12.78
C LYS A 443 3.27 -44.37 -13.91
N LEU A 444 4.51 -44.74 -13.61
CA LEU A 444 5.48 -45.23 -14.59
C LEU A 444 5.47 -46.77 -14.60
N CYS A 445 6.28 -47.39 -13.75
CA CYS A 445 6.36 -48.84 -13.53
C CYS A 445 5.93 -49.19 -12.10
N THR A 446 5.98 -50.48 -11.70
CA THR A 446 5.39 -50.98 -10.45
C THR A 446 5.86 -50.22 -9.21
N GLY A 447 5.00 -49.35 -8.69
CA GLY A 447 5.22 -48.58 -7.46
C GLY A 447 5.78 -47.16 -7.67
N VAL A 448 6.21 -46.79 -8.88
CA VAL A 448 6.84 -45.48 -9.13
C VAL A 448 5.79 -44.46 -9.60
N ILE A 449 5.64 -43.38 -8.83
CA ILE A 449 4.79 -42.23 -9.15
C ILE A 449 5.69 -41.03 -9.41
N GLN A 450 5.53 -40.39 -10.57
CA GLN A 450 6.22 -39.16 -10.92
C GLN A 450 5.26 -37.97 -10.77
N PHE A 451 5.66 -36.95 -10.03
CA PHE A 451 4.90 -35.70 -9.88
C PHE A 451 5.30 -34.68 -10.93
N ALA A 452 4.37 -33.82 -11.33
CA ALA A 452 4.63 -32.72 -12.25
C ALA A 452 5.73 -31.78 -11.72
N TYR A 453 5.81 -31.59 -10.40
CA TYR A 453 6.88 -30.85 -9.73
C TYR A 453 8.29 -31.28 -10.17
N THR A 454 8.56 -32.59 -10.25
CA THR A 454 9.89 -33.11 -10.66
C THR A 454 10.31 -32.70 -12.08
N CYS A 455 9.34 -32.32 -12.93
CA CYS A 455 9.60 -31.89 -14.30
C CYS A 455 9.75 -30.37 -14.45
N ILE A 456 9.46 -29.61 -13.40
CA ILE A 456 9.45 -28.13 -13.42
C ILE A 456 10.32 -27.52 -12.30
N GLN A 457 10.94 -28.34 -11.44
CA GLN A 457 11.71 -27.92 -10.27
C GLN A 457 12.97 -27.09 -10.59
N GLU A 458 13.45 -27.11 -11.85
CA GLU A 458 14.66 -26.40 -12.29
C GLU A 458 14.40 -24.92 -12.65
N HIS A 459 13.16 -24.42 -12.55
CA HIS A 459 12.88 -23.00 -12.82
C HIS A 459 13.48 -22.09 -11.74
N ASN A 460 14.08 -20.97 -12.18
CA ASN A 460 14.72 -19.98 -11.30
C ASN A 460 13.80 -19.43 -10.20
N VAL A 461 12.49 -19.35 -10.46
CA VAL A 461 11.50 -18.86 -9.50
C VAL A 461 11.52 -19.63 -8.18
N TRP A 462 11.86 -20.93 -8.21
CA TRP A 462 11.93 -21.76 -7.01
C TRP A 462 13.20 -21.51 -6.18
N GLN A 463 14.23 -20.88 -6.76
CA GLN A 463 15.43 -20.45 -6.03
C GLN A 463 15.25 -19.05 -5.41
N ASN A 464 14.22 -18.30 -5.80
CA ASN A 464 13.98 -16.97 -5.27
C ASN A 464 13.36 -17.04 -3.86
N GLN A 465 14.08 -16.53 -2.86
CA GLN A 465 13.59 -16.46 -1.47
C GLN A 465 12.34 -15.58 -1.31
N GLN A 466 12.25 -14.47 -2.05
CA GLN A 466 11.10 -13.56 -1.98
C GLN A 466 9.80 -14.24 -2.43
N PHE A 467 9.90 -15.16 -3.40
CA PHE A 467 8.78 -15.99 -3.83
C PHE A 467 8.23 -16.83 -2.69
N TRP A 468 9.11 -17.56 -1.99
CA TRP A 468 8.70 -18.44 -0.89
C TRP A 468 8.10 -17.68 0.27
N GLU A 469 8.65 -16.52 0.61
CA GLU A 469 8.09 -15.62 1.62
C GLU A 469 6.68 -15.15 1.22
N ALA A 470 6.51 -14.69 -0.02
CA ALA A 470 5.21 -14.24 -0.54
C ALA A 470 4.17 -15.37 -0.55
N ALA A 471 4.53 -16.56 -1.06
CA ALA A 471 3.65 -17.72 -1.12
C ALA A 471 3.23 -18.19 0.29
N PHE A 472 4.18 -18.25 1.22
CA PHE A 472 3.91 -18.58 2.63
C PHE A 472 2.93 -17.59 3.26
N TYR A 473 3.15 -16.28 3.12
CA TYR A 473 2.24 -15.30 3.70
C TYR A 473 0.86 -15.31 3.03
N GLN A 474 0.78 -15.62 1.73
CA GLN A 474 -0.49 -15.81 1.04
C GLN A 474 -1.27 -17.00 1.62
N ASP A 475 -0.58 -18.11 1.92
CA ASP A 475 -1.18 -19.27 2.59
C ASP A 475 -1.67 -18.92 3.99
N VAL A 476 -0.87 -18.22 4.79
CA VAL A 476 -1.26 -17.74 6.13
C VAL A 476 -2.51 -16.85 6.06
N GLN A 477 -2.56 -15.94 5.09
CA GLN A 477 -3.72 -15.05 4.87
C GLN A 477 -4.98 -15.85 4.53
N ARG A 478 -4.86 -16.88 3.69
CA ARG A 478 -5.98 -17.79 3.36
C ARG A 478 -6.44 -18.56 4.59
N ASP A 479 -5.52 -19.06 5.40
CA ASP A 479 -5.84 -19.84 6.58
C ASP A 479 -6.50 -18.99 7.67
N ILE A 480 -6.07 -17.73 7.84
CA ILE A 480 -6.76 -16.76 8.70
C ILE A 480 -8.21 -16.60 8.23
N LYS A 481 -8.45 -16.40 6.93
CA LYS A 481 -9.82 -16.29 6.39
C LYS A 481 -10.64 -17.55 6.71
N ALA A 482 -10.08 -18.73 6.49
CA ALA A 482 -10.75 -20.01 6.74
C ALA A 482 -11.10 -20.25 8.22
N LEU A 483 -10.33 -19.70 9.16
CA LEU A 483 -10.60 -19.81 10.60
C LEU A 483 -11.80 -18.98 11.06
N TYR A 484 -12.02 -17.81 10.44
CA TYR A 484 -13.03 -16.84 10.87
C TYR A 484 -14.28 -16.83 9.99
N LEU A 485 -14.19 -17.30 8.74
CA LEU A 485 -15.35 -17.42 7.88
C LEU A 485 -16.15 -18.67 8.20
N PRO A 486 -17.49 -18.59 8.32
CA PRO A 486 -18.33 -19.76 8.45
C PRO A 486 -18.10 -20.69 7.25
N ARG A 487 -17.80 -21.97 7.51
CA ARG A 487 -17.92 -22.99 6.46
C ARG A 487 -19.38 -22.98 6.03
N VAL A 488 -19.65 -22.62 4.78
CA VAL A 488 -20.99 -22.80 4.20
C VAL A 488 -21.24 -24.30 4.21
N VAL A 489 -21.97 -24.77 5.22
CA VAL A 489 -22.51 -26.12 5.23
C VAL A 489 -23.59 -26.10 4.18
N ASP A 490 -23.37 -26.78 3.06
CA ASP A 490 -24.41 -27.04 2.08
C ASP A 490 -25.61 -27.66 2.82
N THR A 491 -26.65 -26.86 3.03
CA THR A 491 -27.93 -27.35 3.55
C THR A 491 -28.63 -28.14 2.44
N SER A 492 -28.18 -29.37 2.26
CA SER A 492 -29.02 -30.44 1.72
C SER A 492 -29.88 -30.96 2.89
N PRO A 493 -31.22 -30.94 2.82
CA PRO A 493 -32.06 -31.36 3.93
C PRO A 493 -32.17 -32.88 3.94
N SER A 494 -31.19 -33.60 4.48
CA SER A 494 -31.33 -35.02 4.83
C SER A 494 -30.17 -35.50 5.72
N SER A 495 -30.41 -35.51 7.03
CA SER A 495 -29.81 -36.39 8.05
C SER A 495 -29.66 -35.60 9.37
N ARG A 496 -30.66 -35.74 10.24
CA ARG A 496 -30.55 -35.40 11.66
C ARG A 496 -29.83 -36.55 12.37
N HIS A 497 -29.08 -36.19 13.41
CA HIS A 497 -28.43 -37.00 14.44
C HIS A 497 -26.98 -37.40 14.16
N SER A 498 -26.04 -36.65 14.74
CA SER A 498 -25.05 -37.23 15.65
C SER A 498 -24.37 -36.14 16.50
N TYR A 499 -24.02 -36.55 17.71
CA TYR A 499 -23.79 -35.75 18.89
C TYR A 499 -22.46 -34.99 18.89
N ASN A 500 -22.43 -33.91 19.68
CA ASN A 500 -21.25 -33.26 20.24
C ASN A 500 -20.08 -34.23 20.44
N THR A 501 -18.97 -34.01 19.73
CA THR A 501 -17.65 -34.46 20.18
C THR A 501 -16.68 -33.31 19.98
N MET A 502 -16.27 -32.72 21.11
CA MET A 502 -15.09 -31.87 21.22
C MET A 502 -13.88 -32.63 20.68
N LEU A 503 -13.34 -32.22 19.54
CA LEU A 503 -12.06 -32.73 19.04
C LEU A 503 -11.02 -31.62 19.17
N SER A 504 -10.01 -31.93 19.99
CA SER A 504 -8.77 -31.19 20.20
C SER A 504 -8.05 -30.87 18.88
N PRO A 505 -7.25 -29.80 18.80
CA PRO A 505 -6.52 -29.47 17.59
C PRO A 505 -5.37 -30.47 17.38
N VAL A 506 -5.36 -31.11 16.22
CA VAL A 506 -4.30 -32.03 15.79
C VAL A 506 -3.20 -31.24 15.06
N SER A 507 -1.97 -31.68 15.26
CA SER A 507 -0.70 -31.17 14.75
C SER A 507 -0.68 -30.89 13.22
N PRO A 508 0.16 -29.96 12.70
CA PRO A 508 0.12 -29.46 11.30
C PRO A 508 0.56 -30.46 10.22
N ARG A 509 0.71 -31.76 10.53
CA ARG A 509 1.26 -32.76 9.60
C ARG A 509 0.33 -33.91 9.23
N GLU A 510 -0.95 -33.85 9.59
CA GLU A 510 -1.91 -34.81 9.07
C GLU A 510 -2.74 -34.21 7.93
N ASN A 511 -2.35 -34.60 6.72
CA ASN A 511 -3.11 -34.50 5.48
C ASN A 511 -4.58 -34.87 5.70
N LYS A 512 -5.46 -33.87 5.83
CA LYS A 512 -6.89 -34.05 5.57
C LYS A 512 -7.37 -33.05 4.53
N GLU A 513 -8.03 -33.67 3.56
CA GLU A 513 -8.55 -33.19 2.28
C GLU A 513 -9.21 -31.81 2.33
N PHE A 514 -8.76 -30.91 1.45
CA PHE A 514 -9.46 -29.68 1.12
C PHE A 514 -10.20 -29.86 -0.22
N PRO A 515 -11.52 -29.70 -0.28
CA PRO A 515 -12.23 -29.72 -1.55
C PRO A 515 -12.03 -28.38 -2.27
N TRP A 516 -11.47 -28.44 -3.48
CA TRP A 516 -11.47 -27.34 -4.45
C TRP A 516 -12.86 -27.21 -5.07
N LYS A 517 -13.84 -26.64 -4.36
CA LYS A 517 -15.15 -26.31 -4.95
C LYS A 517 -15.69 -24.99 -4.39
N ASP A 518 -15.65 -23.96 -5.24
CA ASP A 518 -16.83 -23.20 -5.70
C ASP A 518 -16.45 -21.82 -6.25
N ARG A 519 -16.30 -21.76 -7.58
CA ARG A 519 -16.34 -20.51 -8.35
C ARG A 519 -17.34 -20.63 -9.50
N ARG A 520 -18.63 -20.82 -9.17
CA ARG A 520 -19.73 -20.58 -10.12
C ARG A 520 -20.96 -20.04 -9.39
N SER A 521 -21.17 -18.73 -9.47
CA SER A 521 -22.48 -18.12 -9.75
C SER A 521 -22.32 -16.61 -9.82
N GLY A 522 -22.59 -16.04 -10.98
CA GLY A 522 -22.59 -14.59 -11.19
C GLY A 522 -23.94 -14.03 -10.77
N PHE A 523 -23.98 -13.38 -9.61
CA PHE A 523 -24.88 -12.27 -9.25
C PHE A 523 -24.29 -11.66 -7.97
N ALA A 524 -23.86 -10.39 -8.04
CA ALA A 524 -23.43 -9.51 -6.94
C ALA A 524 -23.06 -10.21 -5.60
N ARG A 525 -21.95 -10.97 -5.56
CA ARG A 525 -21.43 -11.50 -4.29
C ARG A 525 -20.77 -10.34 -3.55
N ALA A 526 -21.21 -10.06 -2.33
CA ALA A 526 -20.41 -9.31 -1.38
C ALA A 526 -19.01 -9.95 -1.35
N GLN A 527 -17.98 -9.17 -1.64
CA GLN A 527 -16.60 -9.64 -1.69
C GLN A 527 -16.26 -10.30 -0.34
N GLU A 528 -15.66 -11.49 -0.36
CA GLU A 528 -15.24 -12.15 0.87
C GLU A 528 -14.29 -11.24 1.65
N PRO A 529 -14.47 -11.11 2.98
CA PRO A 529 -13.66 -10.18 3.78
C PRO A 529 -12.19 -10.57 3.70
N SER A 530 -11.34 -9.57 3.48
CA SER A 530 -9.89 -9.69 3.57
C SER A 530 -9.46 -10.07 4.99
N ALA A 531 -8.28 -10.68 5.16
CA ALA A 531 -7.79 -10.97 6.50
C ALA A 531 -7.57 -9.67 7.32
N LEU A 532 -7.33 -8.55 6.63
CA LEU A 532 -7.21 -7.23 7.21
C LEU A 532 -8.54 -6.75 7.82
N GLU A 533 -9.66 -6.96 7.14
CA GLU A 533 -11.02 -6.68 7.65
C GLU A 533 -11.40 -7.61 8.80
N ILE A 534 -11.08 -8.89 8.68
CA ILE A 534 -11.26 -9.87 9.77
C ILE A 534 -10.49 -9.42 11.01
N ALA A 535 -9.22 -9.01 10.84
CA ALA A 535 -8.40 -8.51 11.94
C ALA A 535 -8.98 -7.22 12.56
N ALA A 536 -9.49 -6.30 11.73
CA ALA A 536 -10.16 -5.08 12.21
C ALA A 536 -11.36 -5.40 13.10
N GLU A 537 -12.20 -6.35 12.67
CA GLU A 537 -13.37 -6.78 13.42
C GLU A 537 -12.99 -7.48 14.73
N GLN A 538 -11.94 -8.33 14.71
CA GLN A 538 -11.43 -8.92 15.93
C GLN A 538 -10.88 -7.87 16.91
N MET A 539 -10.16 -6.86 16.42
CA MET A 539 -9.67 -5.75 17.26
C MET A 539 -10.79 -4.89 17.83
N ARG A 540 -11.89 -4.70 17.09
CA ARG A 540 -13.09 -3.98 17.55
C ARG A 540 -13.79 -4.67 18.71
N VAL A 541 -13.92 -6.00 18.63
CA VAL A 541 -14.68 -6.80 19.61
C VAL A 541 -13.81 -7.18 20.82
N TRP A 542 -12.48 -7.15 20.68
CA TRP A 542 -11.52 -7.50 21.75
C TRP A 542 -11.78 -6.79 23.10
N PRO A 543 -11.99 -5.46 23.16
CA PRO A 543 -12.20 -4.77 24.44
C PRO A 543 -13.49 -5.18 25.16
N ALA A 544 -14.48 -5.73 24.43
CA ALA A 544 -15.74 -6.20 25.02
C ALA A 544 -15.65 -7.63 25.59
N LEU A 545 -14.58 -8.37 25.29
CA LEU A 545 -14.36 -9.74 25.77
C LEU A 545 -13.68 -9.81 27.14
N ASP A 546 -13.07 -8.71 27.61
CA ASP A 546 -12.19 -8.66 28.78
C ASP A 546 -12.89 -8.34 30.13
N GLN A 547 -14.22 -8.13 30.17
CA GLN A 547 -14.91 -7.85 31.44
C GLN A 547 -15.37 -9.09 32.22
N ASP A 548 -15.40 -10.28 31.61
CA ASP A 548 -15.96 -11.48 32.25
C ASP A 548 -14.99 -12.68 32.35
N LYS A 549 -13.78 -12.56 31.80
CA LYS A 549 -12.76 -13.61 31.91
C LYS A 549 -11.39 -12.96 32.09
N GLY A 550 -10.93 -12.93 33.34
CA GLY A 550 -9.55 -12.58 33.71
C GLY A 550 -8.50 -13.48 33.03
N PRO A 551 -7.23 -13.46 33.50
CA PRO A 551 -6.02 -13.86 32.76
C PRO A 551 -5.86 -15.38 32.51
N ALA A 552 -6.91 -16.07 32.08
CA ALA A 552 -6.95 -17.46 31.67
C ALA A 552 -7.03 -17.64 30.14
N MET A 553 -7.26 -16.57 29.36
CA MET A 553 -7.43 -16.66 27.90
C MET A 553 -6.11 -16.71 27.09
N TRP A 554 -4.97 -16.44 27.72
CA TRP A 554 -3.65 -16.75 27.13
C TRP A 554 -3.45 -18.27 26.92
N ARG A 555 -4.36 -19.11 27.48
CA ARG A 555 -4.31 -20.57 27.45
C ARG A 555 -5.43 -21.23 26.62
N SER A 556 -6.15 -20.48 25.78
CA SER A 556 -7.14 -21.09 24.90
C SER A 556 -6.49 -21.62 23.60
N PRO A 557 -6.85 -22.81 23.09
CA PRO A 557 -6.23 -23.37 21.88
C PRO A 557 -6.41 -22.48 20.64
N LYS A 558 -7.48 -21.67 20.60
CA LYS A 558 -7.74 -20.70 19.51
C LYS A 558 -6.76 -19.52 19.49
N THR A 559 -6.16 -19.18 20.63
CA THR A 559 -5.10 -18.17 20.75
C THR A 559 -3.71 -18.78 20.70
N GLN A 560 -3.53 -20.04 21.13
CA GLN A 560 -2.24 -20.74 21.12
C GLN A 560 -1.88 -21.44 19.79
N LEU A 561 -2.84 -21.79 18.93
CA LEU A 561 -2.50 -22.33 17.59
C LEU A 561 -1.81 -21.29 16.69
N GLY A 562 -1.92 -20.00 17.02
CA GLY A 562 -1.19 -18.92 16.33
C GLY A 562 0.23 -18.69 16.87
N THR A 563 0.63 -19.31 17.99
CA THR A 563 1.95 -19.11 18.60
C THR A 563 2.77 -20.39 18.71
N ALA A 564 2.15 -21.57 18.80
CA ALA A 564 2.87 -22.84 19.04
C ALA A 564 3.32 -23.59 17.77
N SER A 565 2.80 -23.27 16.58
CA SER A 565 3.24 -23.91 15.32
C SER A 565 4.50 -23.29 14.71
N LEU A 566 4.99 -22.19 15.29
CA LEU A 566 5.98 -21.29 14.66
C LEU A 566 7.32 -21.19 15.42
N SER A 567 7.51 -21.84 16.58
CA SER A 567 8.79 -21.75 17.31
C SER A 567 9.70 -22.98 17.15
N GLU A 568 9.18 -24.15 16.77
CA GLU A 568 10.01 -25.36 16.60
C GLU A 568 10.27 -25.73 15.13
N SER A 569 9.51 -25.18 14.18
CA SER A 569 9.67 -25.45 12.73
C SER A 569 10.61 -24.47 12.02
N SER A 570 10.82 -23.27 12.57
CA SER A 570 11.58 -22.20 11.91
C SER A 570 13.10 -22.43 11.87
N LEU A 571 13.66 -23.27 12.74
CA LEU A 571 15.09 -23.61 12.75
C LEU A 571 15.40 -24.98 12.10
N ALA A 572 14.43 -25.88 12.03
CA ALA A 572 14.61 -27.20 11.42
C ALA A 572 14.45 -27.15 9.88
N THR A 573 13.53 -26.33 9.37
CA THR A 573 13.19 -26.29 7.93
C THR A 573 14.19 -25.47 7.10
N MET A 574 14.91 -24.52 7.70
CA MET A 574 16.03 -23.82 7.05
C MET A 574 17.32 -24.65 7.02
N LYS A 575 17.44 -25.73 7.83
CA LYS A 575 18.62 -26.62 7.86
C LYS A 575 18.39 -27.99 7.21
N SER A 576 17.14 -28.39 6.95
CA SER A 576 16.83 -29.70 6.36
C SER A 576 16.89 -29.74 4.83
N ASN A 577 17.09 -28.60 4.16
CA ASN A 577 17.20 -28.54 2.69
C ASN A 577 18.64 -28.49 2.17
N ASP A 578 19.65 -28.66 3.04
CA ASP A 578 21.07 -28.57 2.66
C ASP A 578 21.83 -29.91 2.59
N ILE A 579 21.22 -31.07 2.88
CA ILE A 579 21.93 -32.36 2.74
C ILE A 579 20.95 -33.46 2.33
N THR A 580 20.91 -33.77 1.03
CA THR A 580 21.15 -35.12 0.48
C THR A 580 21.41 -34.98 -1.02
N ASN A 581 22.55 -34.38 -1.34
CA ASN A 581 23.27 -34.60 -2.58
C ASN A 581 24.29 -35.70 -2.24
N ASP A 582 23.94 -36.97 -2.50
CA ASP A 582 24.89 -38.10 -2.64
C ASP A 582 24.11 -39.41 -2.82
N ASN A 583 23.93 -39.80 -4.09
CA ASN A 583 24.26 -41.13 -4.61
C ASN A 583 23.74 -41.25 -6.04
N VAL A 584 24.54 -40.71 -6.96
CA VAL A 584 24.62 -41.23 -8.32
C VAL A 584 25.58 -42.41 -8.27
N THR A 585 25.08 -43.62 -8.50
CA THR A 585 25.91 -44.71 -9.01
C THR A 585 25.32 -45.16 -10.33
N ILE A 586 25.99 -44.77 -11.41
CA ILE A 586 25.99 -45.52 -12.66
C ILE A 586 27.13 -46.53 -12.52
N THR A 587 26.82 -47.79 -12.84
CA THR A 587 27.54 -49.06 -12.62
C THR A 587 27.54 -49.62 -11.20
#